data_AF-A0A2D7S428-F1
#
_entry.id   AF-A0A2D7S428-F1
#
_cell.length_a   1.000
_cell.length_b   1.000
_cell.length_c   1.000
_cell.angle_alpha   90.00
_cell.angle_beta   90.00
_cell.angle_gamma   90.00
#
_symmetry.space_group_name_H-M   'P 1'
#
loop_
_entity.id
_entity.type
_entity.pdbx_description
1 polymer ?
#
loop_
_entity_poly.entity_id
_entity_poly.type
_entity_poly.pdbx_seq_one_letter_code
_entity_poly.pdbx_strand_id
1 'polypeptide(L)' 'MPKKNNAINFEKTFLELEELVNEMEDGDLSLEESLKYFEKGMLLTKNCQQALNEAEQKVKMLLKENNNETLGEFTPNKKG' A
#
# COMPACT_ATOMS: atom_id res chain seq x y z
N MET A 1 -11.09 10.68 -25.60
CA MET A 1 -10.78 11.06 -24.21
C MET A 1 -9.94 9.94 -23.60
N PRO A 2 -8.76 10.20 -23.01
CA PRO A 2 -7.95 9.14 -22.44
C PRO A 2 -8.66 8.59 -21.19
N LYS A 3 -8.76 7.26 -21.10
CA LYS A 3 -9.38 6.57 -19.96
C LYS A 3 -8.64 6.96 -18.68
N LYS A 4 -9.36 7.50 -17.70
CA LYS A 4 -8.88 7.62 -16.31
C LYS A 4 -8.45 6.21 -15.89
N ASN A 5 -7.14 5.97 -15.77
CA ASN A 5 -6.65 4.76 -15.14
C ASN A 5 -7.07 4.85 -13.67
N ASN A 6 -8.02 4.01 -13.26
CA ASN A 6 -8.39 3.80 -11.85
C ASN A 6 -7.29 3.05 -11.08
N ALA A 7 -6.02 3.32 -11.37
CA ALA A 7 -4.92 2.79 -10.60
C ALA A 7 -5.02 3.37 -9.19
N ILE A 8 -4.88 2.52 -8.18
CA ILE A 8 -4.82 2.96 -6.79
C ILE A 8 -3.62 3.91 -6.67
N ASN A 9 -3.86 5.12 -6.18
CA ASN A 9 -2.79 6.07 -5.91
C ASN A 9 -2.15 5.69 -4.56
N PHE A 10 -0.92 5.16 -4.61
CA PHE A 10 -0.22 4.67 -3.43
C PHE A 10 0.01 5.80 -2.44
N GLU A 11 0.56 6.93 -2.89
CA GLU A 11 0.94 8.05 -2.02
C GLU A 11 -0.25 8.61 -1.24
N LYS A 12 -1.41 8.75 -1.90
CA LYS A 12 -2.65 9.20 -1.26
C LYS A 12 -3.17 8.19 -0.25
N THR A 13 -3.19 6.91 -0.63
CA THR A 13 -3.69 5.84 0.25
C THR A 13 -2.81 5.66 1.47
N PHE A 14 -1.49 5.79 1.30
CA PHE A 14 -0.51 5.72 2.37
C PHE A 14 -0.66 6.90 3.33
N LEU A 15 -0.81 8.13 2.82
CA LEU A 15 -1.06 9.30 3.66
C LEU A 15 -2.35 9.17 4.48
N GLU A 16 -3.44 8.69 3.88
CA GLU A 16 -4.69 8.42 4.60
C GLU A 16 -4.53 7.36 5.69
N LEU A 17 -3.62 6.39 5.51
CA LEU A 17 -3.30 5.38 6.52
C LEU A 17 -2.48 5.97 7.67
N GLU A 18 -1.49 6.80 7.37
CA GLU A 18 -0.69 7.50 8.39
C GLU A 18 -1.57 8.43 9.24
N GLU A 19 -2.43 9.22 8.60
CA GLU A 19 -3.41 10.06 9.31
C GLU A 19 -4.32 9.22 10.21
N LEU A 20 -4.86 8.11 9.68
CA LEU A 20 -5.70 7.21 10.47
C LEU A 20 -4.98 6.64 11.69
N VAL A 21 -3.72 6.24 11.55
CA VAL A 21 -2.91 5.72 12.66
C VAL A 21 -2.67 6.80 13.70
N ASN A 22 -2.34 8.03 13.28
CA ASN A 22 -2.13 9.15 14.21
C ASN A 22 -3.39 9.42 15.05
N GLU A 23 -4.58 9.40 14.43
CA GLU A 23 -5.86 9.58 15.14
C GLU A 23 -6.17 8.40 16.09
N MET A 24 -5.77 7.16 15.74
CA MET A 24 -5.89 6.02 16.65
C MET A 24 -4.97 6.12 17.87
N GLU A 25 -3.80 6.74 17.71
CA GLU A 25 -2.81 6.92 18.77
C GLU A 25 -3.18 8.05 19.75
N ASP A 26 -3.98 9.03 19.33
CA ASP A 26 -4.45 10.12 20.20
C ASP A 26 -5.38 9.63 21.33
N GLY A 27 -6.02 8.47 21.14
CA GLY A 27 -6.64 7.69 22.22
C GLY A 27 -8.03 8.15 22.68
N ASP A 28 -8.62 9.17 22.04
CA ASP A 28 -9.97 9.68 22.35
C ASP A 28 -11.10 8.98 21.54
N LEU A 29 -10.88 7.72 21.12
CA LEU A 29 -11.84 6.96 20.32
C LEU A 29 -12.74 6.09 21.20
N SER A 30 -14.05 6.13 20.95
CA SER A 30 -14.96 5.11 21.47
C SER A 30 -14.67 3.73 20.86
N LEU A 31 -15.22 2.68 21.46
CA LEU A 31 -15.10 1.31 20.93
C LEU A 31 -15.65 1.20 19.50
N GLU A 32 -16.78 1.85 19.22
CA GLU A 32 -17.39 1.81 17.88
C GLU A 32 -16.52 2.52 16.84
N GLU A 33 -15.92 3.66 17.21
CA GLU A 33 -14.98 4.37 16.35
C GLU A 33 -13.70 3.56 16.14
N SER A 34 -13.16 2.96 17.19
CA SER A 34 -11.99 2.08 17.12
C SER A 34 -12.19 0.94 16.11
N LEU A 35 -13.36 0.32 16.09
CA LEU A 35 -13.72 -0.73 15.12
C LEU A 35 -13.80 -0.18 13.69
N LYS A 36 -14.42 0.99 13.48
CA LYS A 36 -14.49 1.64 12.16
C LYS A 36 -13.10 2.00 11.63
N TYR A 37 -12.24 2.53 12.49
CA TYR A 37 -10.87 2.89 12.13
C TYR A 37 -10.06 1.66 11.78
N PHE A 38 -10.22 0.57 12.53
CA PHE A 38 -9.58 -0.71 12.21
C PHE A 38 -9.99 -1.24 10.83
N GLU A 39 -11.30 -1.28 10.53
CA GLU A 39 -11.80 -1.71 9.21
C GLU A 39 -11.25 -0.84 8.07
N LYS A 40 -11.24 0.48 8.26
CA LYS A 40 -10.68 1.42 7.29
C LYS A 40 -9.17 1.21 7.12
N GLY A 41 -8.43 1.02 8.21
CA GLY A 41 -7.00 0.74 8.19
C GLY A 41 -6.66 -0.55 7.44
N MET A 42 -7.47 -1.60 7.62
CA MET A 42 -7.33 -2.85 6.85
C MET A 42 -7.52 -2.63 5.34
N LEU A 43 -8.53 -1.84 4.95
CA LEU A 43 -8.79 -1.52 3.55
C LEU A 43 -7.64 -0.70 2.93
N LEU A 44 -7.17 0.34 3.62
CA LEU A 44 -6.06 1.17 3.16
C LEU A 44 -4.78 0.35 3.00
N THR A 45 -4.46 -0.50 3.98
CA THR A 45 -3.30 -1.41 3.91
C THR A 45 -3.37 -2.34 2.70
N LYS A 46 -4.55 -2.93 2.46
CA LYS A 46 -4.77 -3.80 1.29
C LYS A 46 -4.55 -3.04 -0.02
N ASN A 47 -5.04 -1.81 -0.11
CA ASN A 47 -4.89 -0.96 -1.28
C ASN A 47 -3.42 -0.59 -1.53
N CYS A 48 -2.67 -0.24 -0.46
CA CYS A 48 -1.23 0.00 -0.54
C CYS A 48 -0.49 -1.23 -1.08
N GLN A 49 -0.78 -2.42 -0.54
CA GLN A 49 -0.16 -3.67 -1.00
C GLN A 49 -0.47 -3.96 -2.47
N GLN A 50 -1.71 -3.71 -2.90
CA GLN A 50 -2.09 -3.88 -4.30
C GLN A 50 -1.31 -2.94 -5.21
N ALA A 51 -1.19 -1.67 -4.87
CA ALA A 51 -0.43 -0.70 -5.67
C ALA A 51 1.06 -1.08 -5.77
N LEU A 52 1.66 -1.56 -4.67
CA LEU A 52 3.04 -2.06 -4.67
C LEU A 52 3.21 -3.31 -5.54
N ASN A 53 2.27 -4.25 -5.48
CA ASN A 53 2.29 -5.45 -6.31
C ASN A 53 2.17 -5.11 -7.81
N GLU A 54 1.29 -4.18 -8.17
CA GLU A 54 1.15 -3.71 -9.55
C GLU A 54 2.43 -3.03 -10.05
N ALA A 55 3.07 -2.22 -9.22
CA ALA A 55 4.36 -1.59 -9.53
C ALA A 55 5.47 -2.64 -9.72
N GLU A 56 5.57 -3.62 -8.81
CA GLU A 56 6.54 -4.71 -8.91
C GLU A 56 6.35 -5.52 -10.20
N GLN A 57 5.11 -5.88 -10.53
CA GLN A 57 4.79 -6.60 -11.77
C GLN A 57 5.20 -5.80 -13.00
N LYS A 58 4.94 -4.49 -13.03
CA LYS A 58 5.35 -3.62 -14.12
C LYS A 58 6.87 -3.58 -14.29
N VAL A 59 7.62 -3.49 -13.18
CA VAL A 59 9.09 -3.56 -13.21
C VAL A 59 9.57 -4.92 -13.74
N LYS A 60 8.97 -6.04 -13.29
CA LYS A 60 9.29 -7.39 -13.79
C LYS A 60 9.07 -7.50 -15.30
N MET A 61 8.00 -6.93 -15.84
CA MET A 61 7.73 -6.94 -17.28
C MET A 61 8.80 -6.16 -18.05
N LEU A 62 9.12 -4.94 -17.61
CA LEU A 62 10.13 -4.08 -18.27
C LEU A 62 11.53 -4.71 -18.25
N LEU A 63 11.90 -5.43 -17.19
CA LEU A 63 13.19 -6.12 -17.11
C LEU A 63 13.25 -7.32 -18.05
N LYS A 64 12.16 -8.12 -18.13
CA LYS A 64 12.04 -9.22 -19.09
C LYS A 64 12.14 -8.74 -20.54
N GLU A 65 11.51 -7.63 -20.88
CA GLU A 65 11.58 -7.03 -22.22
C GLU A 65 13.02 -6.59 -22.58
N ASN A 66 13.82 -6.20 -21.60
CA ASN A 66 15.20 -5.74 -21.80
C ASN A 66 16.26 -6.84 -21.67
N ASN A 67 15.89 -8.13 -21.62
CA ASN A 67 16.79 -9.27 -21.36
C ASN A 67 17.68 -9.09 -20.11
N ASN A 68 17.25 -8.27 -19.15
CA ASN A 68 17.96 -8.08 -17.89
C ASN A 68 17.40 -9.07 -16.87
N GLU A 69 18.29 -9.86 -16.27
CA GLU A 69 17.93 -10.98 -15.41
C GLU A 69 17.16 -10.53 -14.15
N THR A 70 16.33 -11.46 -13.69
CA THR A 70 15.28 -11.40 -12.67
C THR A 70 15.47 -10.44 -11.49
N LEU A 71 14.38 -9.80 -11.06
CA LEU A 71 14.27 -9.20 -9.71
C LEU A 71 14.57 -10.29 -8.67
N GLY A 72 15.66 -10.14 -7.92
CA GLY A 72 15.95 -10.97 -6.76
C GLY A 72 14.86 -10.81 -5.70
N GLU A 73 14.63 -11.85 -4.91
CA GLU A 73 13.73 -11.78 -3.76
C GLU A 73 14.22 -10.73 -2.77
N PHE A 74 13.38 -9.73 -2.49
CA PHE A 74 13.64 -8.80 -1.39
C PHE A 74 13.42 -9.54 -0.07
N THR A 75 14.50 -9.89 0.62
CA THR A 75 14.44 -10.39 2.00
C THR A 75 14.60 -9.20 2.94
N PRO A 76 13.51 -8.65 3.52
CA PRO A 76 13.64 -7.59 4.51
C PRO A 76 14.46 -8.13 5.69
N ASN A 77 15.61 -7.50 5.91
CA ASN A 77 16.52 -7.84 6.99
C ASN A 77 15.77 -7.72 8.33
N LYS A 78 15.38 -8.86 8.92
CA LYS A 78 14.87 -8.92 10.30
C LYS A 78 16.04 -8.58 11.23
N LYS A 79 16.24 -7.30 11.51
CA LYS A 79 16.98 -6.89 12.70
C LYS A 79 16.10 -7.19 13.91
N GLY A 80 16.35 -8.35 14.52
CA GLY A 80 15.91 -8.66 15.88
C GLY A 80 16.75 -7.93 16.92
#